data_AF-A0A967YUG1-F1
#
_entry.id   AF-A0A967YUG1-F1
#
_cell.length_a   1.000
_cell.length_b   1.000
_cell.length_c   1.000
_cell.angle_alpha   90.00
_cell.angle_beta   90.00
_cell.angle_gamma   90.00
#
_symmetry.space_group_name_H-M   'P 1'
#
loop_
_entity.id
_entity.type
_entity.pdbx_description
1 polymer ?
#
loop_
_entity_poly.entity_id
_entity_poly.type
_entity_poly.pdbx_seq_one_letter_code
_entity_poly.pdbx_strand_id
1 'polypeptide(L)'
;YNKFLERKFDKVINIWGADHQGHVSRMKAVIGALGIPPERLEVIISQMVTLRRGDELVRVSKRSGDIITLREVVDEVGSDACRFFFLSRTADSQMDFDLELAKKQSEDNPVYYVQYAHARIASILRLAQERGIDFRDGDVSLLTTEPELTLIRKTLLLPEVVEVVANTLEPHHLTYYAQDLATVFHSFYKQCRVVSQDEALTKARLKLVEAAKIVLAKTLHLMGMTA
;
A
#
# COMPACT_ATOMS: atom_id res chain seq x y z
N TYR A 1 2.88 3.90 -32.51
CA TYR A 1 4.01 4.51 -33.23
C TYR A 1 4.99 5.19 -32.27
N ASN A 2 4.74 6.43 -31.81
CA ASN A 2 5.68 7.21 -30.97
C ASN A 2 6.31 6.42 -29.79
N LYS A 3 5.50 5.77 -28.94
CA LYS A 3 6.02 5.03 -27.76
C LYS A 3 7.02 3.92 -28.12
N PHE A 4 6.81 3.20 -29.22
CA PHE A 4 7.61 2.02 -29.57
C PHE A 4 8.71 2.29 -30.61
N LEU A 5 8.46 3.16 -31.59
CA LEU A 5 9.39 3.37 -32.71
C LEU A 5 10.26 4.61 -32.53
N GLU A 6 9.70 5.70 -31.99
CA GLU A 6 10.47 6.92 -31.72
C GLU A 6 11.15 6.86 -30.35
N ARG A 7 10.38 6.58 -29.29
CA ARG A 7 10.85 6.52 -27.90
C ARG A 7 11.47 5.17 -27.51
N LYS A 8 11.25 4.13 -28.32
CA LYS A 8 11.88 2.81 -28.20
C LYS A 8 11.67 2.09 -26.87
N PHE A 9 10.50 2.22 -26.24
CA PHE A 9 10.22 1.50 -25.00
C PHE A 9 10.09 -0.01 -25.19
N ASP A 10 10.74 -0.79 -24.32
CA ASP A 10 10.65 -2.25 -24.29
C ASP A 10 9.23 -2.74 -24.00
N LYS A 11 8.55 -2.12 -23.02
CA LYS A 11 7.17 -2.41 -22.65
C LYS A 11 6.39 -1.10 -22.50
N VAL A 12 5.13 -1.10 -22.93
CA VAL A 12 4.18 0.00 -22.72
C VAL A 12 3.00 -0.53 -21.94
N ILE A 13 2.75 0.04 -20.77
CA ILE A 13 1.58 -0.29 -19.96
C ILE A 13 0.58 0.87 -20.08
N ASN A 14 -0.63 0.57 -20.54
CA ASN A 14 -1.74 1.52 -20.54
C ASN A 14 -2.76 1.10 -19.46
N ILE A 15 -3.35 2.08 -18.78
CA ILE A 15 -4.47 1.87 -17.85
C ILE A 15 -5.70 2.53 -18.48
N TRP A 16 -6.75 1.76 -18.74
CA TRP A 16 -7.99 2.24 -19.35
C TRP A 16 -9.20 1.93 -18.48
N GLY A 17 -10.30 2.66 -18.68
CA GLY A 17 -11.59 2.32 -18.11
C GLY A 17 -12.23 1.10 -18.78
N ALA A 18 -13.14 0.44 -18.06
CA ALA A 18 -13.91 -0.72 -18.53
C ALA A 18 -14.64 -0.51 -19.86
N ASP A 19 -15.06 0.72 -20.16
CA ASP A 19 -15.71 1.13 -21.40
C ASP A 19 -14.82 0.98 -22.65
N HIS A 20 -13.50 0.87 -22.47
CA HIS A 20 -12.53 0.68 -23.55
C HIS A 20 -12.05 -0.77 -23.73
N GLN A 21 -12.56 -1.74 -22.96
CA GLN A 21 -12.12 -3.14 -23.03
C GLN A 21 -12.25 -3.73 -24.45
N GLY A 22 -13.30 -3.36 -25.18
CA GLY A 22 -13.53 -3.82 -26.56
C GLY A 22 -12.50 -3.32 -27.59
N HIS A 23 -11.68 -2.31 -27.24
CA HIS A 23 -10.64 -1.79 -28.12
C HIS A 23 -9.29 -2.49 -27.98
N VAL A 24 -9.09 -3.28 -26.90
CA VAL A 24 -7.79 -3.89 -26.59
C VAL A 24 -7.30 -4.80 -27.71
N SER A 25 -8.15 -5.70 -28.21
CA SER A 25 -7.79 -6.63 -29.30
C SER A 25 -7.43 -5.90 -30.60
N ARG A 26 -8.16 -4.82 -30.93
CA ARG A 26 -7.87 -3.99 -32.10
C ARG A 26 -6.53 -3.29 -31.98
N MET A 27 -6.23 -2.75 -30.79
CA MET A 27 -4.97 -2.07 -30.54
C MET A 27 -3.78 -3.05 -30.60
N LYS A 28 -3.92 -4.25 -30.04
CA LYS A 28 -2.94 -5.34 -30.19
C LYS A 28 -2.69 -5.70 -31.66
N ALA A 29 -3.74 -5.80 -32.48
CA ALA A 29 -3.62 -6.06 -33.91
C ALA A 29 -2.86 -4.94 -34.66
N VAL A 30 -3.14 -3.67 -34.34
CA VAL A 30 -2.42 -2.52 -34.92
C VAL A 30 -0.94 -2.54 -34.54
N ILE A 31 -0.61 -2.89 -33.28
CA ILE A 31 0.78 -3.04 -32.85
C ILE A 31 1.49 -4.13 -33.66
N GLY A 32 0.84 -5.28 -33.86
CA GLY A 32 1.35 -6.36 -34.72
C GLY A 32 1.58 -5.91 -36.17
N ALA A 33 0.65 -5.16 -36.75
CA ALA A 33 0.77 -4.62 -38.11
C ALA A 33 1.95 -3.63 -38.28
N LEU A 34 2.41 -3.02 -37.19
CA LEU A 34 3.59 -2.16 -37.16
C LEU A 34 4.91 -2.95 -36.97
N GLY A 35 4.86 -4.28 -37.00
CA GLY A 35 6.03 -5.16 -36.81
C GLY A 35 6.51 -5.25 -35.36
N ILE A 36 5.68 -4.85 -34.39
CA ILE A 36 6.01 -4.89 -32.97
C ILE A 36 5.27 -6.09 -32.33
N PRO A 37 5.94 -6.89 -31.49
CA PRO A 37 5.27 -7.96 -30.77
C PRO A 37 4.11 -7.43 -29.90
N PRO A 38 2.86 -7.88 -30.10
CA PRO A 38 1.68 -7.32 -29.40
C PRO A 38 1.75 -7.40 -27.87
N GLU A 39 2.45 -8.39 -27.32
CA GLU A 39 2.69 -8.59 -25.88
C GLU A 39 3.47 -7.43 -25.23
N ARG A 40 4.23 -6.64 -26.02
CA ARG A 40 4.91 -5.44 -25.51
C ARG A 40 3.95 -4.31 -25.13
N LEU A 41 2.69 -4.36 -25.61
CA LEU A 41 1.63 -3.47 -25.16
C LEU A 41 0.80 -4.16 -24.08
N GLU A 42 0.94 -3.78 -22.82
CA GLU A 42 0.08 -4.23 -21.74
C GLU A 42 -1.10 -3.26 -21.57
N VAL A 43 -2.31 -3.78 -21.33
CA VAL A 43 -3.48 -2.93 -21.10
C VAL A 43 -4.22 -3.42 -19.85
N ILE A 44 -4.12 -2.64 -18.79
CA ILE A 44 -4.84 -2.85 -17.54
C ILE A 44 -6.20 -2.18 -17.66
N ILE A 45 -7.27 -2.93 -17.39
CA ILE A 45 -8.63 -2.42 -17.39
C ILE A 45 -9.05 -2.16 -15.94
N SER A 46 -9.28 -0.89 -15.61
CA SER A 46 -9.85 -0.46 -14.34
C SER A 46 -11.37 -0.47 -14.42
N GLN A 47 -12.01 -1.18 -13.50
CA GLN A 47 -13.47 -1.16 -13.38
C GLN A 47 -14.00 0.13 -12.74
N MET A 48 -15.31 0.31 -12.88
CA MET A 48 -16.02 1.42 -12.24
C MET A 48 -16.02 1.27 -10.72
N VAL A 49 -15.89 2.40 -10.04
CA VAL A 49 -16.00 2.50 -8.59
C VAL A 49 -17.37 3.06 -8.25
N THR A 50 -18.04 2.41 -7.31
CA THR A 50 -19.30 2.88 -6.71
C THR A 50 -18.96 3.59 -5.42
N LEU A 51 -19.43 4.83 -5.25
CA LEU A 51 -19.26 5.57 -4.00
C LEU A 51 -20.44 5.32 -3.07
N ARG A 52 -20.14 5.06 -1.79
CA ARG A 52 -21.13 4.82 -0.73
C ARG A 52 -20.86 5.71 0.47
N ARG A 53 -21.91 5.96 1.24
CA ARG A 53 -21.84 6.58 2.57
C ARG A 53 -22.54 5.64 3.54
N GLY A 54 -21.78 4.75 4.17
CA GLY A 54 -22.34 3.57 4.82
C GLY A 54 -23.15 2.71 3.84
N ASP A 55 -24.40 2.42 4.17
CA ASP A 55 -25.26 1.59 3.33
C ASP A 55 -25.85 2.35 2.12
N GLU A 56 -25.77 3.67 2.09
CA GLU A 56 -26.39 4.48 1.03
C GLU A 56 -25.47 4.68 -0.18
N LEU A 57 -26.02 4.49 -1.38
CA LEU A 57 -25.33 4.83 -2.63
C LEU A 57 -25.29 6.35 -2.79
N VAL A 58 -24.08 6.89 -2.99
CA VAL A 58 -23.92 8.30 -3.32
C VAL A 58 -24.38 8.49 -4.77
N ARG A 59 -25.59 9.03 -4.94
CA ARG A 59 -26.14 9.28 -6.27
C ARG A 59 -25.36 10.41 -6.95
N VAL A 60 -24.69 10.07 -8.05
CA VAL A 60 -24.27 11.04 -9.06
C VAL A 60 -25.55 11.61 -9.69
N SER A 61 -26.01 12.77 -9.22
CA SER A 61 -27.32 13.32 -9.57
C SER A 61 -27.28 13.92 -10.97
N LYS A 62 -27.81 13.20 -11.97
CA LYS A 62 -28.06 13.74 -13.31
C LYS A 62 -29.19 14.79 -13.37
N ARG A 63 -29.89 15.06 -12.26
CA ARG A 63 -31.07 15.96 -12.23
C ARG A 63 -30.84 17.27 -11.44
N SER A 64 -29.84 17.32 -10.56
CA SER A 64 -29.38 18.57 -9.92
C SER A 64 -28.05 19.10 -10.48
N GLY A 65 -27.31 18.28 -11.24
CA GLY A 65 -26.03 18.67 -11.84
C GLY A 65 -24.81 18.39 -10.95
N ASP A 66 -25.01 17.89 -9.73
CA ASP A 66 -23.93 17.61 -8.79
C ASP A 66 -23.33 16.23 -9.07
N ILE A 67 -22.25 16.22 -9.85
CA ILE A 67 -21.34 15.08 -9.99
C ILE A 67 -20.32 15.20 -8.86
N ILE A 68 -20.22 14.20 -8.00
CA ILE A 68 -19.12 14.14 -7.03
C ILE A 68 -17.81 13.91 -7.79
N THR A 69 -16.91 14.87 -7.66
CA THR A 69 -15.60 14.84 -8.30
C THR A 69 -14.62 14.03 -7.46
N LEU A 70 -13.58 13.49 -8.10
CA LEU A 70 -12.47 12.86 -7.38
C LEU A 70 -11.82 13.84 -6.38
N ARG A 71 -11.82 15.14 -6.70
CA ARG A 71 -11.30 16.17 -5.80
C ARG A 71 -12.11 16.26 -4.52
N GLU A 72 -13.43 16.29 -4.60
CA GLU A 72 -14.29 16.31 -3.41
C GLU A 72 -14.12 15.05 -2.56
N VAL A 73 -13.98 13.87 -3.20
CA VAL A 73 -13.66 12.64 -2.47
C VAL A 73 -12.34 12.77 -1.72
N VAL A 74 -11.28 13.22 -2.40
CA VAL A 74 -9.94 13.41 -1.80
C VAL A 74 -9.95 14.46 -0.69
N ASP A 75 -10.67 15.56 -0.87
CA ASP A 75 -10.81 16.62 0.13
C ASP A 75 -11.60 16.13 1.36
N GLU A 76 -12.55 15.20 1.18
CA GLU A 76 -13.34 14.61 2.26
C GLU A 76 -12.56 13.56 3.07
N VAL A 77 -11.87 12.61 2.41
CA VAL A 77 -11.26 11.45 3.09
C VAL A 77 -9.73 11.48 3.18
N GLY A 78 -9.09 12.38 2.43
CA GLY A 78 -7.64 12.49 2.34
C GLY A 78 -7.02 11.60 1.25
N SER A 79 -5.92 12.10 0.67
CA SER A 79 -5.29 11.44 -0.49
C SER A 79 -4.71 10.05 -0.17
N ASP A 80 -4.21 9.84 1.04
CA ASP A 80 -3.64 8.56 1.46
C ASP A 80 -4.72 7.49 1.62
N ALA A 81 -5.88 7.85 2.16
CA ALA A 81 -7.01 6.94 2.24
C ALA A 81 -7.50 6.56 0.84
N CYS A 82 -7.67 7.54 -0.06
CA CYS A 82 -8.00 7.26 -1.46
C CYS A 82 -7.02 6.27 -2.09
N ARG A 83 -5.71 6.55 -2.03
CA ARG A 83 -4.69 5.67 -2.62
C ARG A 83 -4.78 4.25 -2.06
N PHE A 84 -4.86 4.11 -0.75
CA PHE A 84 -4.90 2.80 -0.12
C PHE A 84 -6.14 2.00 -0.54
N PHE A 85 -7.34 2.61 -0.48
CA PHE A 85 -8.58 1.92 -0.85
C PHE A 85 -8.62 1.58 -2.34
N PHE A 86 -8.28 2.51 -3.24
CA PHE A 86 -8.23 2.23 -4.68
C PHE A 86 -7.22 1.14 -5.05
N LEU A 87 -6.12 1.03 -4.31
CA LEU A 87 -5.13 -0.03 -4.52
C LEU A 87 -5.52 -1.34 -3.84
N SER A 88 -6.50 -1.39 -2.93
CA SER A 88 -6.80 -2.58 -2.11
C SER A 88 -7.46 -3.74 -2.85
N ARG A 89 -7.72 -3.56 -4.16
CA ARG A 89 -8.44 -4.48 -5.03
C ARG A 89 -7.71 -4.62 -6.37
N THR A 90 -7.98 -5.71 -7.07
CA THR A 90 -7.50 -5.88 -8.45
C THR A 90 -8.17 -4.83 -9.35
N ALA A 91 -7.45 -4.34 -10.37
CA ALA A 91 -7.98 -3.32 -11.27
C ALA A 91 -9.26 -3.78 -12.00
N ASP A 92 -9.37 -5.08 -12.29
CA ASP A 92 -10.48 -5.69 -13.00
C ASP A 92 -11.70 -6.01 -12.10
N SER A 93 -11.65 -5.69 -10.81
CA SER A 93 -12.75 -5.90 -9.87
C SER A 93 -13.56 -4.62 -9.65
N GLN A 94 -14.88 -4.76 -9.56
CA GLN A 94 -15.74 -3.68 -9.11
C GLN A 94 -15.46 -3.36 -7.64
N MET A 95 -15.51 -2.08 -7.28
CA MET A 95 -15.20 -1.63 -5.93
C MET A 95 -16.30 -0.69 -5.39
N ASP A 96 -16.76 -0.99 -4.19
CA ASP A 96 -17.54 -0.08 -3.37
C ASP A 96 -16.59 0.70 -2.46
N PHE A 97 -16.50 2.01 -2.64
CA PHE A 97 -15.74 2.92 -1.79
C PHE A 97 -16.67 3.56 -0.77
N ASP A 98 -16.56 3.16 0.50
CA ASP A 98 -17.32 3.77 1.60
C ASP A 98 -16.58 4.98 2.19
N LEU A 99 -17.11 6.17 1.97
CA LEU A 99 -16.58 7.44 2.47
C LEU A 99 -16.57 7.49 4.01
N GLU A 100 -17.55 6.87 4.68
CA GLU A 100 -17.58 6.86 6.15
C GLU A 100 -16.49 5.96 6.71
N LEU A 101 -16.34 4.75 6.16
CA LEU A 101 -15.27 3.84 6.55
C LEU A 101 -13.90 4.49 6.36
N ALA A 102 -13.67 5.17 5.24
CA ALA A 102 -12.40 5.82 4.95
C ALA A 102 -12.03 6.93 5.96
N LYS A 103 -13.01 7.55 6.61
CA LYS A 103 -12.81 8.58 7.65
C LYS A 103 -12.68 8.01 9.07
N LYS A 104 -13.08 6.76 9.31
CA LYS A 104 -13.06 6.19 10.66
C LYS A 104 -11.65 6.12 11.21
N GLN A 105 -11.50 6.52 12.47
CA GLN A 105 -10.26 6.33 13.25
C GLN A 105 -10.41 5.09 14.14
N SER A 106 -10.78 3.97 13.53
CA SER A 106 -10.95 2.67 14.19
C SER A 106 -10.12 1.60 13.48
N GLU A 107 -9.96 0.45 14.14
CA GLU A 107 -9.29 -0.72 13.58
C GLU A 107 -9.99 -1.30 12.33
N ASP A 108 -11.28 -0.98 12.14
CA ASP A 108 -12.02 -1.36 10.93
C ASP A 108 -11.51 -0.64 9.67
N ASN A 109 -10.89 0.54 9.83
CA ASN A 109 -10.30 1.27 8.73
C ASN A 109 -8.85 0.79 8.51
N PRO A 110 -8.56 0.07 7.41
CA PRO A 110 -7.22 -0.49 7.18
C PRO A 110 -6.15 0.60 7.03
N VAL A 111 -6.52 1.79 6.56
CA VAL A 111 -5.60 2.93 6.41
C VAL A 111 -5.17 3.43 7.78
N TYR A 112 -6.15 3.67 8.65
CA TYR A 112 -5.90 4.09 10.02
C TYR A 112 -5.11 3.03 10.79
N TYR A 113 -5.45 1.75 10.62
CA TYR A 113 -4.74 0.64 11.26
C TYR A 113 -3.24 0.63 10.92
N VAL A 114 -2.90 0.77 9.65
CA VAL A 114 -1.51 0.81 9.17
C VAL A 114 -0.79 2.09 9.63
N GLN A 115 -1.43 3.25 9.49
CA GLN A 115 -0.86 4.53 9.92
C GLN A 115 -0.63 4.57 11.44
N TYR A 116 -1.53 3.97 12.21
CA TYR A 116 -1.40 3.86 13.66
C TYR A 116 -0.21 2.99 14.07
N ALA A 117 0.07 1.91 13.33
CA ALA A 117 1.31 1.15 13.49
C ALA A 117 2.54 2.02 13.23
N HIS A 118 2.57 2.79 12.13
CA HIS A 118 3.68 3.70 11.83
C HIS A 118 3.89 4.76 12.94
N ALA A 119 2.80 5.40 13.39
CA ALA A 119 2.84 6.40 14.46
C ALA A 119 3.35 5.80 15.79
N ARG A 120 2.94 4.57 16.13
CA ARG A 120 3.42 3.86 17.31
C ARG A 120 4.91 3.53 17.21
N ILE A 121 5.37 3.03 16.05
CA ILE A 121 6.80 2.78 15.79
C ILE A 121 7.60 4.06 16.00
N ALA A 122 7.17 5.17 15.39
CA ALA A 122 7.84 6.46 15.53
C ALA A 122 7.87 6.94 16.99
N SER A 123 6.79 6.74 17.74
CA SER A 123 6.72 7.10 19.16
C SER A 123 7.71 6.30 20.02
N ILE A 124 7.88 5.00 19.76
CA ILE A 124 8.84 4.14 20.48
C ILE A 124 10.27 4.62 20.25
N LEU A 125 10.64 4.91 19.00
CA LEU A 125 11.98 5.40 18.66
C LEU A 125 12.23 6.79 19.26
N ARG A 126 11.23 7.67 19.25
CA ARG A 126 11.32 8.99 19.90
C ARG A 126 11.52 8.84 21.41
N LEU A 127 10.81 7.93 22.07
CA LEU A 127 10.99 7.65 23.49
C LEU A 127 12.42 7.17 23.80
N ALA A 128 13.01 6.32 22.95
CA ALA A 128 14.38 5.88 23.10
C ALA A 128 15.37 7.06 22.97
N GLN A 129 15.14 7.95 22.01
CA GLN A 129 15.92 9.17 21.83
C GLN A 129 15.82 10.12 23.03
N GLU A 130 14.60 10.37 23.54
CA GLU A 130 14.36 11.21 24.72
C GLU A 130 15.05 10.68 25.98
N ARG A 131 15.20 9.34 26.08
CA ARG A 131 15.93 8.67 27.17
C ARG A 131 17.43 8.54 26.94
N GLY A 132 17.95 9.01 25.80
CA GLY A 132 19.36 8.91 25.45
C GLY A 132 19.85 7.47 25.21
N ILE A 133 18.96 6.56 24.83
CA ILE A 133 19.31 5.15 24.56
C ILE A 133 19.95 5.06 23.17
N ASP A 134 21.27 4.86 23.14
CA ASP A 134 21.97 4.48 21.91
C ASP A 134 21.84 2.97 21.67
N PHE A 135 21.18 2.58 20.59
CA PHE A 135 20.90 1.18 20.24
C PHE A 135 21.63 0.71 18.99
N ARG A 136 22.56 1.50 18.43
CA ARG A 136 23.28 1.17 17.19
C ARG A 136 24.07 -0.14 17.31
N ASP A 137 24.65 -0.36 18.49
CA ASP A 137 25.41 -1.55 18.89
C ASP A 137 24.54 -2.72 19.39
N GLY A 138 23.21 -2.62 19.32
CA GLY A 138 22.30 -3.67 19.78
C GLY A 138 22.58 -5.02 19.10
N ASP A 139 22.73 -6.06 19.92
CA ASP A 139 22.96 -7.43 19.49
C ASP A 139 21.64 -8.10 19.08
N VAL A 140 21.45 -8.24 17.77
CA VAL A 140 20.22 -8.82 17.20
C VAL A 140 20.11 -10.33 17.42
N SER A 141 21.18 -11.02 17.86
CA SER A 141 21.12 -12.45 18.18
C SER A 141 20.25 -12.76 19.41
N LEU A 142 19.96 -11.74 20.23
CA LEU A 142 19.07 -11.83 21.39
C LEU A 142 17.58 -11.94 21.01
N LEU A 143 17.23 -11.63 19.75
CA LEU A 143 15.86 -11.68 19.24
C LEU A 143 15.45 -13.12 18.93
N THR A 144 14.94 -13.82 19.94
CA THR A 144 14.68 -15.27 19.89
C THR A 144 13.22 -15.65 20.10
N THR A 145 12.37 -14.71 20.52
CA THR A 145 10.96 -15.02 20.77
C THR A 145 10.17 -15.11 19.45
N GLU A 146 9.10 -15.92 19.43
CA GLU A 146 8.29 -16.08 18.21
C GLU A 146 7.72 -14.77 17.64
N PRO A 147 7.23 -13.80 18.45
CA PRO A 147 6.77 -12.52 17.91
C PRO A 147 7.90 -11.70 17.25
N GLU A 148 9.13 -11.76 17.78
CA GLU A 148 10.31 -11.12 17.19
C GLU A 148 10.67 -11.77 15.85
N LEU A 149 10.81 -13.10 15.85
CA LEU A 149 11.15 -13.87 14.64
C LEU A 149 10.08 -13.71 13.55
N THR A 150 8.81 -13.62 13.93
CA THR A 150 7.71 -13.40 12.99
C THR A 150 7.79 -12.01 12.36
N LEU A 151 8.09 -10.96 13.13
CA LEU A 151 8.29 -9.61 12.59
C LEU A 151 9.52 -9.54 11.68
N ILE A 152 10.63 -10.17 12.06
CA ILE A 152 11.83 -10.28 11.22
C ILE A 152 11.48 -10.92 9.87
N ARG A 153 10.85 -12.11 9.90
CA ARG A 153 10.43 -12.83 8.68
C ARG A 153 9.52 -11.97 7.80
N LYS A 154 8.50 -11.31 8.38
CA LYS A 154 7.58 -10.45 7.61
C LYS A 154 8.30 -9.25 6.99
N THR A 155 9.27 -8.67 7.69
CA THR A 155 10.06 -7.52 7.23
C THR A 155 10.98 -7.90 6.06
N LEU A 156 11.51 -9.12 6.07
CA LEU A 156 12.36 -9.65 5.00
C LEU A 156 11.61 -9.92 3.68
N LEU A 157 10.28 -10.06 3.70
CA LEU A 157 9.47 -10.41 2.52
C LEU A 157 9.19 -9.24 1.56
N LEU A 158 9.56 -8.00 1.90
CA LEU A 158 9.25 -6.85 1.04
C LEU A 158 9.81 -6.97 -0.39
N PRO A 159 11.09 -7.39 -0.61
CA PRO A 159 11.63 -7.54 -1.96
C PRO A 159 10.82 -8.50 -2.83
N GLU A 160 10.39 -9.65 -2.29
CA GLU A 160 9.58 -10.64 -2.99
C GLU A 160 8.19 -10.08 -3.32
N VAL A 161 7.58 -9.32 -2.41
CA VAL A 161 6.31 -8.62 -2.68
C VAL A 161 6.47 -7.61 -3.82
N VAL A 162 7.57 -6.85 -3.82
CA VAL A 162 7.87 -5.89 -4.90
C VAL A 162 8.08 -6.59 -6.24
N GLU A 163 8.76 -7.74 -6.24
CA GLU A 163 8.95 -8.55 -7.46
C GLU A 163 7.61 -9.05 -8.00
N VAL A 164 6.73 -9.57 -7.14
CA VAL A 164 5.38 -9.98 -7.53
C VAL A 164 4.62 -8.80 -8.15
N VAL A 165 4.57 -7.65 -7.48
CA VAL A 165 3.87 -6.45 -7.96
C VAL A 165 4.42 -5.98 -9.31
N ALA A 166 5.74 -5.99 -9.49
CA ALA A 166 6.38 -5.55 -10.73
C ALA A 166 6.08 -6.49 -11.90
N ASN A 167 6.01 -7.81 -11.64
CA ASN A 167 5.76 -8.82 -12.66
C ASN A 167 4.28 -8.93 -13.04
N THR A 168 3.37 -8.88 -12.04
CA THR A 168 1.93 -9.03 -12.27
C THR A 168 1.22 -7.70 -12.54
N LEU A 169 1.85 -6.57 -12.21
CA LEU A 169 1.27 -5.22 -12.26
C LEU A 169 0.06 -5.06 -11.32
N GLU A 170 0.10 -5.77 -10.19
CA GLU A 170 -0.96 -5.82 -9.20
C GLU A 170 -0.53 -5.13 -7.89
N PRO A 171 -0.71 -3.81 -7.76
CA PRO A 171 -0.24 -3.08 -6.58
C PRO A 171 -1.03 -3.42 -5.30
N HIS A 172 -2.15 -4.14 -5.39
CA HIS A 172 -2.94 -4.53 -4.22
C HIS A 172 -2.18 -5.42 -3.23
N HIS A 173 -1.18 -6.18 -3.70
CA HIS A 173 -0.29 -6.95 -2.82
C HIS A 173 0.43 -6.06 -1.79
N LEU A 174 0.73 -4.79 -2.13
CA LEU A 174 1.33 -3.84 -1.17
C LEU A 174 0.37 -3.48 -0.04
N THR A 175 -0.93 -3.34 -0.33
CA THR A 175 -1.93 -3.03 0.69
C THR A 175 -2.09 -4.18 1.68
N TYR A 176 -2.12 -5.42 1.19
CA TYR A 176 -2.20 -6.62 2.02
C TYR A 176 -0.92 -6.79 2.86
N TYR A 177 0.25 -6.62 2.23
CA TYR A 177 1.52 -6.66 2.94
C TYR A 177 1.61 -5.59 4.05
N ALA A 178 1.16 -4.37 3.80
CA ALA A 178 1.15 -3.30 4.80
C ALA A 178 0.27 -3.62 6.01
N GLN A 179 -0.94 -4.15 5.78
CA GLN A 179 -1.85 -4.58 6.86
C GLN A 179 -1.27 -5.74 7.66
N ASP A 180 -0.72 -6.74 6.98
CA ASP A 180 -0.04 -7.88 7.60
C ASP A 180 1.13 -7.43 8.47
N LEU A 181 1.99 -6.55 7.94
CA LEU A 181 3.14 -6.03 8.67
C LEU A 181 2.71 -5.23 9.91
N ALA A 182 1.67 -4.40 9.79
CA ALA A 182 1.08 -3.69 10.92
C ALA A 182 0.53 -4.66 11.98
N THR A 183 -0.15 -5.72 11.56
CA THR A 183 -0.72 -6.75 12.44
C THR A 183 0.38 -7.49 13.21
N VAL A 184 1.41 -7.94 12.49
CA VAL A 184 2.57 -8.62 13.09
C VAL A 184 3.30 -7.69 14.06
N PHE A 185 3.48 -6.42 13.69
CA PHE A 185 4.09 -5.43 14.57
C PHE A 185 3.27 -5.19 15.85
N HIS A 186 1.94 -5.09 15.74
CA HIS A 186 1.07 -4.94 16.91
C HIS A 186 1.15 -6.15 17.85
N SER A 187 1.21 -7.36 17.29
CA SER A 187 1.41 -8.59 18.06
C SER A 187 2.76 -8.60 18.79
N PHE A 188 3.85 -8.26 18.08
CA PHE A 188 5.18 -8.08 18.66
C PHE A 188 5.15 -7.07 19.81
N TYR A 189 4.59 -5.87 19.60
CA TYR A 189 4.56 -4.83 20.61
C TYR A 189 3.75 -5.23 21.85
N LYS A 190 2.65 -5.97 21.68
CA LYS A 190 1.82 -6.47 22.79
C LYS A 190 2.54 -7.49 23.66
N GLN A 191 3.38 -8.33 23.06
CA GLN A 191 4.01 -9.48 23.72
C GLN A 191 5.45 -9.20 24.17
N CYS A 192 6.16 -8.33 23.47
CA CYS A 192 7.57 -8.03 23.69
C CYS A 192 7.73 -6.57 24.10
N ARG A 193 7.99 -6.34 25.39
CA ARG A 193 8.29 -4.99 25.88
C ARG A 193 9.59 -4.48 25.27
N VAL A 194 9.51 -3.46 24.41
CA VAL A 194 10.67 -2.91 23.69
C VAL A 194 11.63 -2.21 24.64
N VAL A 195 11.15 -1.26 25.44
CA VAL A 195 11.97 -0.52 26.42
C VAL A 195 11.71 -1.10 27.81
N SER A 196 12.70 -1.80 28.34
CA SER A 196 12.63 -2.54 29.61
C SER A 196 13.84 -2.23 30.50
N GLN A 197 13.98 -2.97 31.61
CA GLN A 197 15.18 -2.89 32.47
C GLN A 197 16.37 -3.65 31.88
N ASP A 198 16.14 -4.55 30.92
CA ASP A 198 17.20 -5.23 30.18
C ASP A 198 17.68 -4.33 29.05
N GLU A 199 18.83 -3.68 29.23
CA GLU A 199 19.40 -2.75 28.27
C GLU A 199 19.83 -3.43 26.97
N ALA A 200 20.43 -4.62 27.05
CA ALA A 200 20.92 -5.35 25.88
C ALA A 200 19.75 -5.76 24.97
N LEU A 201 18.70 -6.32 25.57
CA LEU A 201 17.49 -6.70 24.83
C LEU A 201 16.72 -5.47 24.33
N THR A 202 16.71 -4.37 25.10
CA THR A 202 16.10 -3.10 24.66
C THR A 202 16.77 -2.60 23.39
N LYS A 203 18.12 -2.57 23.33
CA LYS A 203 18.86 -2.16 22.14
C LYS A 203 18.56 -3.07 20.94
N ALA A 204 18.55 -4.39 21.15
CA ALA A 204 18.22 -5.35 20.10
C ALA A 204 16.82 -5.13 19.51
N ARG A 205 15.80 -4.95 20.37
CA ARG A 205 14.42 -4.71 19.96
C ARG A 205 14.23 -3.35 19.28
N LEU A 206 14.96 -2.32 19.69
CA LEU A 206 14.93 -1.02 19.03
C LEU A 206 15.44 -1.09 17.58
N LYS A 207 16.46 -1.92 17.29
CA LYS A 207 16.89 -2.19 15.90
C LYS A 207 15.78 -2.86 15.08
N LEU A 208 15.05 -3.81 15.67
CA LEU A 208 13.91 -4.44 15.01
C LEU A 208 12.78 -3.45 14.74
N VAL A 209 12.48 -2.57 15.69
CA VAL A 209 11.49 -1.48 15.53
C VAL A 209 11.91 -0.51 14.43
N GLU A 210 13.19 -0.14 14.36
CA GLU A 210 13.73 0.71 13.29
C GLU A 210 13.61 0.04 11.91
N ALA A 211 13.96 -1.24 11.81
CA ALA A 211 13.82 -2.01 10.58
C ALA A 211 12.35 -2.07 10.11
N ALA A 212 11.42 -2.34 11.03
CA ALA A 212 9.98 -2.32 10.74
C ALA A 212 9.51 -0.93 10.27
N LYS A 213 10.04 0.16 10.85
CA LYS A 213 9.74 1.53 10.39
C LYS A 213 10.14 1.72 8.93
N ILE A 214 11.37 1.35 8.59
CA ILE A 214 11.93 1.54 7.25
C ILE A 214 11.11 0.76 6.21
N VAL A 215 10.80 -0.50 6.50
CA VAL A 215 10.06 -1.37 5.58
C VAL A 215 8.61 -0.90 5.42
N LEU A 216 7.94 -0.53 6.51
CA LEU A 216 6.59 0.01 6.42
C LEU A 216 6.55 1.33 5.64
N ALA A 217 7.47 2.26 5.93
CA ALA A 217 7.57 3.53 5.21
C ALA A 217 7.86 3.32 3.71
N LYS A 218 8.75 2.39 3.35
CA LYS A 218 8.99 2.03 1.94
C LYS A 218 7.75 1.47 1.26
N THR A 219 7.01 0.61 1.95
CA THR A 219 5.76 0.02 1.44
C THR A 219 4.72 1.12 1.17
N LEU A 220 4.50 2.01 2.14
CA LEU A 220 3.59 3.16 1.99
C LEU A 220 4.02 4.10 0.86
N HIS A 221 5.32 4.36 0.74
CA HIS A 221 5.87 5.20 -0.31
C HIS A 221 5.64 4.61 -1.72
N LEU A 222 5.78 3.28 -1.89
CA LEU A 222 5.47 2.60 -3.15
C LEU A 222 3.99 2.73 -3.55
N MET A 223 3.10 2.88 -2.57
CA MET A 223 1.67 3.17 -2.79
C MET A 223 1.39 4.67 -3.01
N GLY A 224 2.41 5.52 -2.98
CA GLY A 224 2.28 6.98 -3.11
C GLY A 224 1.71 7.66 -1.86
N MET A 225 1.73 7.00 -0.70
CA MET A 225 1.25 7.54 0.56
C MET A 225 2.37 8.25 1.34
N THR A 226 1.97 9.15 2.24
CA THR A 226 2.90 9.78 3.18
C THR A 226 3.08 8.93 4.44
N ALA A 227 4.31 8.82 4.94
CA ALA A 227 4.69 8.07 6.15
C ALA A 227 5.44 8.99 7.12
#